data_AF-A0A6N6S2A8-F1
#
_entry.id   AF-A0A6N6S2A8-F1
#
_cell.length_a   1.000
_cell.length_b   1.000
_cell.length_c   1.000
_cell.angle_alpha   90.00
_cell.angle_beta   90.00
_cell.angle_gamma   90.00
#
_symmetry.space_group_name_H-M   'P 1'
#
loop_
_entity.id
_entity.type
_entity.pdbx_description
1 polymer ?
#
loop_
_entity_poly.entity_id
_entity_poly.type
_entity_poly.pdbx_seq_one_letter_code
_entity_poly.pdbx_strand_id
1 'polypeptide(L)'
;MMARMMEPSMRAKTHFYDNNECQNTGSIGTQPFIYGLPRSTCNLCNSKAYIQFNISTDGTCNNAAVGFIVGSSDNSDEAMRPYLKIVDSAPPTISATNPTGNATGIAITGVITVITATFSETMDASTVNANTFTLRDNNLNTTITGTVSYSGTTATFAPSALLSYSTAYTATITTGVTDLAGNAMTADYTWSFTTTATPNSAPIANAGPNQSVNIGNTVTLDGSGSSDSDGNPLTYSWSFISAPKGSMAALCNATSVNPFFTVDKTGTYEVSLIVNDGAVDSAPSTVLIQASSEQTVAIKAVQDCITQVSLLSPSVFKKAKKQKTMIKKFNAVIDNIEAGNYANALRQLQNNILKRTDGCATAGKPNKNDWITTCAAQGTVYPHILVAINAVAALVE
;
A
#
# COMPACT_ATOMS: atom_id res chain seq x y z
N MET A 1 -38.66 -45.65 -48.59
CA MET A 1 -39.27 -46.96 -48.90
C MET A 1 -38.90 -47.90 -47.75
N MET A 2 -39.91 -48.38 -47.02
CA MET A 2 -39.89 -49.38 -45.94
C MET A 2 -39.10 -49.07 -44.65
N ALA A 3 -39.81 -48.48 -43.69
CA ALA A 3 -39.62 -48.78 -42.27
C ALA A 3 -39.99 -50.26 -42.01
N ARG A 4 -39.11 -51.02 -41.35
CA ARG A 4 -39.50 -52.27 -40.69
C ARG A 4 -39.58 -52.01 -39.19
N MET A 5 -40.76 -52.30 -38.67
CA MET A 5 -41.16 -52.17 -37.27
C MET A 5 -40.31 -53.11 -36.40
N MET A 6 -39.74 -52.59 -35.31
CA MET A 6 -39.24 -53.41 -34.20
C MET A 6 -40.44 -54.02 -33.48
N GLU A 7 -40.44 -55.35 -33.29
CA GLU A 7 -41.39 -56.01 -32.38
C GLU A 7 -40.98 -55.81 -30.90
N PRO A 8 -41.95 -55.68 -29.98
CA PRO A 8 -41.70 -55.39 -28.57
C PRO A 8 -41.58 -56.69 -27.74
N SER A 9 -40.41 -57.33 -27.70
CA SER A 9 -40.22 -58.50 -26.81
C SER A 9 -38.77 -58.81 -26.42
N MET A 10 -37.94 -57.79 -26.11
CA MET A 10 -36.66 -58.03 -25.41
C MET A 10 -36.49 -57.06 -24.24
N ARG A 11 -37.20 -57.32 -23.13
CA ARG A 11 -36.76 -56.84 -21.81
C ARG A 11 -35.78 -57.86 -21.25
N ALA A 12 -34.48 -57.67 -21.51
CA ALA A 12 -33.46 -58.27 -20.66
C ALA A 12 -33.63 -57.66 -19.25
N LYS A 13 -33.94 -58.49 -18.24
CA LYS A 13 -33.85 -58.05 -16.84
C LYS A 13 -32.37 -57.94 -16.49
N THR A 14 -31.79 -56.75 -16.63
CA THR A 14 -30.50 -56.40 -16.05
C THR A 14 -30.64 -56.42 -14.53
N HIS A 15 -30.08 -57.43 -13.86
CA HIS A 15 -29.85 -57.36 -12.42
C HIS A 15 -28.53 -56.63 -12.20
N PHE A 16 -28.58 -55.51 -11.48
CA PHE A 16 -27.41 -54.79 -10.99
C PHE A 16 -27.06 -55.36 -9.62
N TYR A 17 -25.81 -55.79 -9.43
CA TYR A 17 -25.28 -56.13 -8.11
C TYR A 17 -24.52 -54.91 -7.56
N ASP A 18 -24.85 -54.50 -6.34
CA ASP A 18 -24.15 -53.47 -5.57
C ASP A 18 -22.97 -54.11 -4.80
N ASN A 19 -21.89 -53.35 -4.59
CA ASN A 19 -20.68 -53.77 -3.87
C ASN A 19 -20.95 -54.24 -2.43
N ASN A 20 -22.13 -53.94 -1.86
CA ASN A 20 -22.52 -54.32 -0.51
C ASN A 20 -22.87 -55.81 -0.30
N GLU A 21 -22.96 -56.63 -1.35
CA GLU A 21 -23.17 -58.09 -1.19
C GLU A 21 -21.87 -58.89 -0.94
N CYS A 22 -20.69 -58.24 -0.99
CA CYS A 22 -19.40 -58.87 -0.70
C CYS A 22 -19.03 -58.91 0.82
N GLN A 23 -19.96 -58.65 1.73
CA GLN A 23 -19.71 -58.54 3.17
C GLN A 23 -20.44 -59.61 4.00
N ASN A 24 -20.68 -60.80 3.46
CA ASN A 24 -21.08 -61.95 4.28
C ASN A 24 -19.97 -63.00 4.36
N THR A 25 -19.19 -62.87 5.42
CA THR A 25 -18.18 -63.80 5.89
C THR A 25 -18.77 -65.18 6.15
N GLY A 26 -18.28 -66.17 5.40
CA GLY A 26 -18.47 -67.59 5.70
C GLY A 26 -17.48 -68.37 4.87
N SER A 27 -16.57 -69.10 5.51
CA SER A 27 -15.51 -69.89 4.89
C SER A 27 -16.01 -70.66 3.66
N ILE A 28 -15.59 -70.22 2.47
CA ILE A 28 -15.93 -70.91 1.22
C ILE A 28 -14.90 -72.02 1.04
N GLY A 29 -15.28 -73.23 1.44
CA GLY A 29 -14.64 -74.45 0.94
C GLY A 29 -14.69 -74.46 -0.59
N THR A 30 -13.66 -75.01 -1.21
CA THR A 30 -13.48 -75.13 -2.66
C THR A 30 -14.68 -75.79 -3.35
N GLN A 31 -15.68 -75.01 -3.74
CA GLN A 31 -16.77 -75.39 -4.65
C GLN A 31 -17.20 -74.13 -5.44
N PRO A 32 -17.21 -74.16 -6.78
CA PRO A 32 -17.67 -73.04 -7.59
C PRO A 32 -19.19 -72.89 -7.47
N PHE A 33 -19.67 -71.70 -7.11
CA PHE A 33 -21.09 -71.35 -7.15
C PHE A 33 -21.56 -71.27 -8.62
N ILE A 34 -22.58 -72.07 -8.96
CA ILE A 34 -23.16 -72.15 -10.30
C ILE A 34 -24.50 -71.39 -10.30
N TYR A 35 -24.55 -70.19 -10.89
CA TYR A 35 -25.83 -69.54 -11.22
C TYR A 35 -26.10 -69.71 -12.72
N GLY A 36 -27.09 -70.57 -13.04
CA GLY A 36 -27.58 -70.77 -14.41
C GLY A 36 -28.64 -69.74 -14.79
N LEU A 37 -28.58 -69.21 -16.01
CA LEU A 37 -29.69 -68.48 -16.62
C LEU A 37 -30.89 -69.43 -16.83
N PRO A 38 -32.15 -68.94 -16.80
CA PRO A 38 -33.33 -69.79 -16.98
C PRO A 38 -33.32 -70.44 -18.37
N ARG A 39 -33.54 -71.75 -18.43
CA ARG A 39 -33.82 -72.50 -19.66
C ARG A 39 -35.16 -72.02 -20.25
N SER A 40 -35.10 -71.08 -21.18
CA SER A 40 -36.16 -70.97 -22.18
C SER A 40 -35.53 -70.63 -23.53
N THR A 41 -35.61 -71.61 -24.42
CA THR A 41 -35.31 -71.61 -25.87
C THR A 41 -33.85 -71.49 -26.31
N CYS A 42 -33.06 -72.54 -26.09
CA CYS A 42 -31.98 -72.94 -27.01
C CYS A 42 -31.73 -74.46 -26.87
N ASN A 43 -32.12 -75.26 -27.87
CA ASN A 43 -32.07 -76.73 -27.80
C ASN A 43 -30.72 -77.36 -28.25
N LEU A 44 -29.66 -76.57 -28.42
CA LEU A 44 -28.33 -77.08 -28.84
C LEU A 44 -27.10 -76.54 -28.06
N CYS A 45 -27.27 -75.70 -27.03
CA CYS A 45 -26.13 -75.22 -26.24
C CYS A 45 -25.86 -76.12 -25.03
N ASN A 46 -24.85 -77.00 -25.13
CA ASN A 46 -24.36 -77.83 -24.01
C ASN A 46 -23.20 -77.17 -23.24
N SER A 47 -22.95 -75.87 -23.45
CA SER A 47 -21.76 -75.18 -22.92
C SER A 47 -22.13 -74.37 -21.67
N LYS A 48 -21.56 -74.74 -20.52
CA LYS A 48 -21.60 -73.93 -19.29
C LYS A 48 -20.51 -72.86 -19.38
N ALA A 49 -20.89 -71.59 -19.37
CA ALA A 49 -19.96 -70.50 -19.12
C ALA A 49 -19.86 -70.28 -17.60
N TYR A 50 -18.64 -70.12 -17.08
CA TYR A 50 -18.40 -69.77 -15.68
C TYR A 50 -17.56 -68.49 -15.61
N ILE A 51 -17.80 -67.67 -14.59
CA ILE A 51 -16.99 -66.49 -14.27
C ILE A 51 -16.20 -66.83 -13.00
N GLN A 52 -14.86 -66.76 -13.08
CA GLN A 52 -13.99 -66.98 -11.93
C GLN A 52 -13.46 -65.62 -11.45
N PHE A 53 -13.75 -65.29 -10.19
CA PHE A 53 -13.15 -64.14 -9.52
C PHE A 53 -11.94 -64.60 -8.71
N ASN A 54 -10.78 -63.97 -8.91
CA ASN A 54 -9.66 -64.10 -8.00
C ASN A 54 -9.75 -62.98 -6.97
N ILE A 55 -9.88 -63.35 -5.70
CA ILE A 55 -9.88 -62.41 -4.57
C ILE A 55 -8.42 -62.30 -4.09
N SER A 56 -7.85 -61.09 -4.04
CA SER A 56 -6.55 -60.90 -3.40
C SER A 56 -6.64 -61.14 -1.89
N THR A 57 -5.52 -61.49 -1.26
CA THR A 57 -5.46 -61.85 0.16
C THR A 57 -5.85 -60.72 1.13
N ASP A 58 -6.09 -59.51 0.64
CA ASP A 58 -6.55 -58.33 1.39
C ASP A 58 -8.05 -58.03 1.23
N GLY A 59 -8.80 -58.85 0.49
CA GLY A 59 -10.25 -58.71 0.33
C GLY A 59 -10.69 -57.63 -0.67
N THR A 60 -9.78 -57.07 -1.47
CA THR A 60 -10.12 -56.09 -2.51
C THR A 60 -10.21 -56.73 -3.91
N CYS A 61 -11.22 -56.36 -4.70
CA CYS A 61 -11.36 -56.85 -6.09
C CYS A 61 -10.50 -56.01 -7.03
N ASN A 62 -9.17 -56.16 -6.99
CA ASN A 62 -8.28 -55.42 -7.88
C ASN A 62 -7.97 -56.22 -9.16
N ASN A 63 -8.32 -55.62 -10.31
CA ASN A 63 -8.13 -56.10 -11.68
C ASN A 63 -8.57 -57.55 -11.95
N ALA A 64 -9.85 -57.71 -12.28
CA ALA A 64 -10.37 -58.95 -12.85
C ALA A 64 -9.72 -59.24 -14.22
N ALA A 65 -8.73 -60.12 -14.25
CA ALA A 65 -8.31 -60.75 -15.50
C ALA A 65 -9.41 -61.74 -15.92
N VAL A 66 -10.32 -61.30 -16.78
CA VAL A 66 -11.40 -62.13 -17.30
C VAL A 66 -10.87 -63.00 -18.44
N GLY A 67 -10.49 -64.24 -18.14
CA GLY A 67 -10.18 -65.25 -19.15
C GLY A 67 -11.45 -65.92 -19.68
N PHE A 68 -11.75 -65.75 -20.97
CA PHE A 68 -12.81 -66.50 -21.64
C PHE A 68 -12.20 -67.68 -22.41
N ILE A 69 -12.55 -68.92 -22.06
CA ILE A 69 -12.37 -70.07 -22.97
C ILE A 69 -13.70 -70.28 -23.68
N VAL A 70 -13.77 -69.89 -24.94
CA VAL A 70 -14.90 -70.22 -25.82
C VAL A 70 -14.46 -71.38 -26.69
N GLY A 71 -14.90 -72.59 -26.36
CA GLY A 71 -14.88 -73.70 -27.31
C GLY A 71 -16.13 -73.64 -28.17
N SER A 72 -16.02 -73.20 -29.41
CA SER A 72 -17.07 -73.39 -30.42
C SER A 72 -16.47 -74.07 -31.65
N SER A 73 -17.00 -75.23 -32.01
CA SER A 73 -16.59 -75.98 -33.20
C SER A 73 -17.27 -75.54 -34.49
N ASP A 74 -18.12 -74.50 -34.48
CA ASP A 74 -18.84 -74.11 -35.69
C ASP A 74 -18.74 -72.60 -35.96
N ASN A 75 -18.39 -72.30 -37.20
CA ASN A 75 -17.96 -71.02 -37.72
C ASN A 75 -19.15 -70.34 -38.43
N SER A 76 -20.06 -69.71 -37.69
CA SER A 76 -21.05 -68.76 -38.24
C SER A 76 -21.75 -67.93 -37.17
N ASP A 77 -21.43 -66.63 -37.19
CA ASP A 77 -22.16 -65.44 -36.74
C ASP A 77 -22.54 -65.19 -35.26
N GLU A 78 -21.99 -64.06 -34.80
CA GLU A 78 -22.25 -63.21 -33.63
C GLU A 78 -22.24 -63.87 -32.24
N ALA A 79 -21.01 -64.14 -31.78
CA ALA A 79 -20.69 -64.33 -30.38
C ALA A 79 -21.23 -63.16 -29.53
N MET A 80 -22.29 -63.42 -28.78
CA MET A 80 -22.76 -62.58 -27.68
C MET A 80 -21.68 -62.54 -26.60
N ARG A 81 -20.73 -61.60 -26.70
CA ARG A 81 -19.70 -61.38 -25.69
C ARG A 81 -20.35 -60.65 -24.50
N PRO A 82 -20.46 -61.25 -23.30
CA PRO A 82 -20.89 -60.50 -22.13
C PRO A 82 -19.80 -59.49 -21.78
N TYR A 83 -20.09 -58.20 -21.98
CA TYR A 83 -19.23 -57.12 -21.50
C TYR A 83 -19.50 -56.92 -20.02
N LEU A 84 -18.57 -57.36 -19.17
CA LEU A 84 -18.52 -56.94 -17.77
C LEU A 84 -18.15 -55.45 -17.76
N LYS A 85 -19.14 -54.58 -17.57
CA LYS A 85 -18.90 -53.15 -17.37
C LYS A 85 -18.41 -52.99 -15.92
N ILE A 86 -17.09 -52.93 -15.73
CA ILE A 86 -16.50 -52.47 -14.48
C ILE A 86 -16.84 -50.97 -14.43
N VAL A 87 -17.73 -50.59 -13.51
CA VAL A 87 -18.12 -49.20 -13.30
C VAL A 87 -17.23 -48.63 -12.23
N ASP A 88 -16.62 -47.48 -12.49
CA ASP A 88 -15.90 -46.75 -11.47
C ASP A 88 -16.88 -46.31 -10.38
N SER A 89 -16.56 -46.65 -9.14
CA SER A 89 -17.37 -46.29 -7.97
C SER A 89 -16.57 -45.48 -6.93
N ALA A 90 -15.33 -45.11 -7.25
CA ALA A 90 -14.49 -44.34 -6.35
C ALA A 90 -14.88 -42.85 -6.43
N PRO A 91 -15.22 -42.20 -5.31
CA PRO A 91 -15.44 -40.76 -5.32
C PRO A 91 -14.13 -39.99 -5.58
N PRO A 92 -14.18 -38.90 -6.36
CA PRO A 92 -13.02 -38.04 -6.55
C PRO A 92 -12.66 -37.30 -5.25
N THR A 93 -11.37 -37.00 -5.08
CA THR A 93 -10.82 -36.24 -3.94
C THR A 93 -9.89 -35.12 -4.41
N ILE A 94 -9.58 -34.14 -3.55
CA ILE A 94 -8.57 -33.11 -3.86
C ILE A 94 -7.19 -33.61 -3.43
N SER A 95 -6.27 -33.72 -4.38
CA SER A 95 -4.89 -34.17 -4.17
C SER A 95 -3.92 -33.01 -3.89
N ALA A 96 -4.20 -31.81 -4.38
CA ALA A 96 -3.41 -30.61 -4.12
C ALA A 96 -4.20 -29.32 -4.34
N THR A 97 -3.79 -28.23 -3.68
CA THR A 97 -4.32 -26.89 -3.91
C THR A 97 -3.20 -25.86 -4.05
N ASN A 98 -3.46 -24.81 -4.80
CA ASN A 98 -2.63 -23.61 -4.84
C ASN A 98 -3.51 -22.35 -4.81
N PRO A 99 -3.33 -21.40 -3.89
CA PRO A 99 -2.44 -21.47 -2.74
C PRO A 99 -2.71 -22.69 -1.85
N THR A 100 -1.66 -23.21 -1.19
CA THR A 100 -1.82 -24.32 -0.25
C THR A 100 -2.65 -23.88 0.95
N GLY A 101 -3.31 -24.84 1.61
CA GLY A 101 -4.14 -24.55 2.79
C GLY A 101 -3.35 -23.84 3.90
N ASN A 102 -3.93 -22.76 4.42
CA ASN A 102 -3.39 -21.86 5.43
C ASN A 102 -2.13 -21.08 5.01
N ALA A 103 -1.82 -21.01 3.71
CA ALA A 103 -0.71 -20.19 3.23
C ALA A 103 -0.94 -18.70 3.52
N THR A 104 0.13 -17.99 3.88
CA THR A 104 0.12 -16.54 4.17
C THR A 104 1.07 -15.79 3.26
N GLY A 105 0.80 -14.51 3.00
CA GLY A 105 1.68 -13.69 2.17
C GLY A 105 1.58 -14.05 0.69
N ILE A 106 0.40 -14.46 0.23
CA ILE A 106 0.17 -14.71 -1.19
C ILE A 106 0.24 -13.39 -1.97
N ALA A 107 1.25 -13.29 -2.84
CA ALA A 107 1.54 -12.08 -3.58
C ALA A 107 0.45 -11.78 -4.61
N ILE A 108 -0.10 -10.57 -4.53
CA ILE A 108 -1.20 -10.09 -5.38
C ILE A 108 -0.81 -8.83 -6.19
N THR A 109 0.44 -8.36 -6.05
CA THR A 109 0.92 -7.13 -6.66
C THR A 109 1.03 -7.28 -8.18
N GLY A 110 0.09 -6.68 -8.91
CA GLY A 110 0.11 -6.58 -10.37
C GLY A 110 -0.24 -7.87 -11.13
N VAL A 111 -0.71 -8.92 -10.44
CA VAL A 111 -1.04 -10.22 -11.05
C VAL A 111 -2.34 -10.78 -10.48
N ILE A 112 -3.20 -11.32 -11.34
CA ILE A 112 -4.36 -12.12 -10.91
C ILE A 112 -3.83 -13.42 -10.31
N THR A 113 -3.96 -13.57 -8.99
CA THR A 113 -3.68 -14.83 -8.31
C THR A 113 -4.73 -15.85 -8.71
N VAL A 114 -4.33 -16.86 -9.48
CA VAL A 114 -5.19 -17.99 -9.82
C VAL A 114 -5.21 -19.00 -8.68
N ILE A 115 -6.40 -19.52 -8.37
CA ILE A 115 -6.61 -20.50 -7.32
C ILE A 115 -6.91 -21.83 -8.00
N THR A 116 -6.17 -22.88 -7.68
CA THR A 116 -6.30 -24.19 -8.31
C THR A 116 -6.57 -25.29 -7.29
N ALA A 117 -7.32 -26.29 -7.74
CA ALA A 117 -7.53 -27.54 -7.05
C ALA A 117 -7.29 -28.69 -8.03
N THR A 118 -6.39 -29.59 -7.69
CA THR A 118 -6.09 -30.79 -8.47
C THR A 118 -6.86 -31.97 -7.88
N PHE A 119 -7.63 -32.65 -8.71
CA PHE A 119 -8.40 -33.83 -8.31
C PHE A 119 -7.53 -35.10 -8.35
N SER A 120 -7.96 -36.16 -7.69
CA SER A 120 -7.33 -37.50 -7.73
C SER A 120 -7.46 -38.18 -9.10
N GLU A 121 -8.38 -37.71 -9.93
CA GLU A 121 -8.76 -38.32 -11.20
C GLU A 121 -9.39 -37.30 -12.17
N THR A 122 -9.86 -37.78 -13.32
CA THR A 122 -10.48 -36.93 -14.34
C THR A 122 -11.96 -36.68 -14.03
N MET A 123 -12.33 -35.40 -13.95
CA MET A 123 -13.68 -34.94 -13.66
C MET A 123 -14.54 -34.76 -14.93
N ASP A 124 -15.86 -34.82 -14.76
CA ASP A 124 -16.80 -34.25 -15.73
C ASP A 124 -16.67 -32.72 -15.71
N ALA A 125 -16.03 -32.18 -16.75
CA ALA A 125 -15.76 -30.76 -16.90
C ALA A 125 -17.02 -29.88 -16.85
N SER A 126 -18.21 -30.40 -17.19
CA SER A 126 -19.45 -29.62 -17.13
C SER A 126 -19.91 -29.31 -15.69
N THR A 127 -19.51 -30.15 -14.74
CA THR A 127 -19.83 -30.00 -13.31
C THR A 127 -18.85 -29.08 -12.57
N VAL A 128 -17.68 -28.81 -13.16
CA VAL A 128 -16.68 -27.89 -12.60
C VAL A 128 -16.92 -26.48 -13.15
N ASN A 129 -17.66 -25.67 -12.39
CA ASN A 129 -18.11 -24.34 -12.80
C ASN A 129 -18.21 -23.37 -11.62
N ALA A 130 -18.70 -22.15 -11.86
CA ALA A 130 -18.76 -21.09 -10.85
C ALA A 130 -19.71 -21.37 -9.66
N ASN A 131 -20.61 -22.37 -9.75
CA ASN A 131 -21.46 -22.78 -8.64
C ASN A 131 -20.78 -23.82 -7.74
N THR A 132 -19.82 -24.57 -8.28
CA THR A 132 -19.16 -25.69 -7.59
C THR A 132 -17.73 -25.38 -7.19
N PHE A 133 -17.11 -24.35 -7.77
CA PHE A 133 -15.84 -23.78 -7.31
C PHE A 133 -16.02 -22.29 -7.01
N THR A 134 -16.02 -21.95 -5.73
CA THR A 134 -16.23 -20.58 -5.24
C THR A 134 -15.04 -20.08 -4.42
N LEU A 135 -14.88 -18.75 -4.37
CA LEU A 135 -13.92 -18.06 -3.52
C LEU A 135 -14.66 -17.02 -2.69
N ARG A 136 -14.29 -16.87 -1.43
CA ARG A 136 -14.98 -16.00 -0.47
C ARG A 136 -14.03 -15.13 0.32
N ASP A 137 -14.35 -13.86 0.45
CA ASP A 137 -13.70 -12.93 1.38
C ASP A 137 -14.21 -13.21 2.80
N ASN A 138 -13.31 -13.56 3.71
CA ASN A 138 -13.69 -13.93 5.08
C ASN A 138 -14.02 -12.70 5.94
N ASN A 139 -13.45 -11.52 5.62
CA ASN A 139 -13.67 -10.30 6.37
C ASN A 139 -15.04 -9.71 6.03
N LEU A 140 -15.36 -9.64 4.74
CA LEU A 140 -16.61 -9.08 4.25
C LEU A 140 -17.73 -10.10 4.17
N ASN A 141 -17.41 -11.40 4.29
CA ASN A 141 -18.38 -12.49 4.22
C ASN A 141 -19.08 -12.54 2.83
N THR A 142 -18.36 -12.13 1.76
CA THR A 142 -18.87 -11.99 0.39
C THR A 142 -18.16 -12.94 -0.59
N THR A 143 -18.90 -13.42 -1.59
CA THR A 143 -18.32 -14.24 -2.66
C THR A 143 -17.56 -13.36 -3.66
N ILE A 144 -16.35 -13.78 -4.01
CA ILE A 144 -15.54 -13.16 -5.05
C ILE A 144 -15.97 -13.69 -6.41
N THR A 145 -16.19 -12.79 -7.36
CA THR A 145 -16.51 -13.15 -8.75
C THR A 145 -15.25 -13.55 -9.52
N GLY A 146 -15.40 -14.51 -10.42
CA GLY A 146 -14.30 -15.01 -11.23
C GLY A 146 -14.78 -15.99 -12.29
N THR A 147 -13.85 -16.45 -13.12
CA THR A 147 -14.09 -17.51 -14.09
C THR A 147 -13.55 -18.83 -13.57
N VAL A 148 -14.27 -19.92 -13.85
CA VAL A 148 -13.83 -21.28 -13.55
C VAL A 148 -13.50 -21.97 -14.86
N SER A 149 -12.36 -22.65 -14.89
CA SER A 149 -11.91 -23.47 -16.01
C SER A 149 -11.37 -24.80 -15.48
N TYR A 150 -11.36 -25.82 -16.34
CA TYR A 150 -10.89 -27.16 -15.97
C TYR A 150 -10.05 -27.74 -17.11
N SER A 151 -8.87 -28.27 -16.79
CA SER A 151 -7.95 -28.88 -17.75
C SER A 151 -7.15 -30.01 -17.10
N GLY A 152 -7.06 -31.16 -17.78
CA GLY A 152 -6.46 -32.37 -17.23
C GLY A 152 -7.24 -32.85 -16.00
N THR A 153 -6.64 -32.72 -14.82
CA THR A 153 -7.24 -33.00 -13.49
C THR A 153 -7.32 -31.75 -12.62
N THR A 154 -7.12 -30.54 -13.17
CA THR A 154 -7.02 -29.32 -12.39
C THR A 154 -8.14 -28.34 -12.72
N ALA A 155 -8.92 -27.98 -11.70
CA ALA A 155 -9.80 -26.84 -11.74
C ALA A 155 -9.03 -25.57 -11.40
N THR A 156 -9.33 -24.48 -12.09
CA THR A 156 -8.74 -23.16 -11.89
C THR A 156 -9.84 -22.12 -11.76
N PHE A 157 -9.83 -21.39 -10.65
CA PHE A 157 -10.61 -20.19 -10.41
C PHE A 157 -9.71 -18.97 -10.63
N ALA A 158 -10.10 -18.11 -11.58
CA ALA A 158 -9.43 -16.84 -11.84
C ALA A 158 -10.36 -15.70 -11.40
N PRO A 159 -10.03 -14.98 -10.30
CA PRO A 159 -10.80 -13.81 -9.87
C PRO A 159 -10.91 -12.76 -10.99
N SER A 160 -12.06 -12.10 -11.08
CA SER A 160 -12.29 -11.06 -12.12
C SER A 160 -11.59 -9.72 -11.83
N ALA A 161 -11.07 -9.56 -10.61
CA ALA A 161 -10.31 -8.42 -10.16
C ALA A 161 -9.19 -8.89 -9.22
N LEU A 162 -8.21 -8.02 -8.97
CA LEU A 162 -7.19 -8.28 -7.96
C LEU A 162 -7.83 -8.49 -6.59
N LEU A 163 -7.32 -9.46 -5.85
CA LEU A 163 -7.70 -9.67 -4.45
C LEU A 163 -7.19 -8.50 -3.59
N SER A 164 -7.81 -8.29 -2.43
CA SER A 164 -7.41 -7.23 -1.49
C SER A 164 -6.20 -7.65 -0.65
N TYR A 165 -5.39 -6.68 -0.25
CA TYR A 165 -4.26 -6.88 0.67
C TYR A 165 -4.75 -7.25 2.09
N SER A 166 -3.93 -7.98 2.82
CA SER A 166 -4.18 -8.40 4.22
C SER A 166 -5.52 -9.12 4.42
N THR A 167 -6.03 -9.80 3.40
CA THR A 167 -7.35 -10.44 3.44
C THR A 167 -7.22 -11.96 3.44
N ALA A 168 -7.96 -12.60 4.36
CA ALA A 168 -8.14 -14.04 4.36
C ALA A 168 -9.27 -14.41 3.39
N TYR A 169 -8.98 -15.33 2.47
CA TYR A 169 -9.94 -15.90 1.55
C TYR A 169 -10.15 -17.38 1.83
N THR A 170 -11.36 -17.88 1.55
CA THR A 170 -11.69 -19.30 1.60
C THR A 170 -12.19 -19.76 0.24
N ALA A 171 -11.50 -20.74 -0.34
CA ALA A 171 -11.91 -21.43 -1.56
C ALA A 171 -12.69 -22.69 -1.19
N THR A 172 -13.72 -23.00 -2.00
CA THR A 172 -14.60 -24.16 -1.77
C THR A 172 -14.82 -24.90 -3.09
N ILE A 173 -14.58 -26.22 -3.08
CA ILE A 173 -15.11 -27.16 -4.08
C ILE A 173 -16.29 -27.88 -3.43
N THR A 174 -17.48 -27.80 -4.01
CA THR A 174 -18.68 -28.41 -3.44
C THR A 174 -18.84 -29.87 -3.87
N THR A 175 -19.72 -30.62 -3.18
CA THR A 175 -20.14 -31.98 -3.61
C THR A 175 -20.88 -32.02 -4.95
N GLY A 176 -21.09 -30.88 -5.61
CA GLY A 176 -21.74 -30.82 -6.92
C GLY A 176 -20.84 -31.23 -8.10
N VAL A 177 -19.53 -31.37 -7.90
CA VAL A 177 -18.61 -31.89 -8.93
C VAL A 177 -18.67 -33.42 -8.99
N THR A 178 -18.62 -33.98 -10.20
CA THR A 178 -18.61 -35.44 -10.41
C THR A 178 -17.47 -35.86 -11.33
N ASP A 179 -17.02 -37.10 -11.20
CA ASP A 179 -16.15 -37.75 -12.19
C ASP A 179 -16.91 -38.11 -13.49
N LEU A 180 -16.22 -38.74 -14.44
CA LEU A 180 -16.82 -39.21 -15.70
C LEU A 180 -17.79 -40.39 -15.54
N ALA A 181 -17.76 -41.08 -14.41
CA ALA A 181 -18.67 -42.18 -14.06
C ALA A 181 -19.91 -41.71 -13.28
N GLY A 182 -19.93 -40.45 -12.86
CA GLY A 182 -21.02 -39.81 -12.11
C GLY A 182 -20.85 -39.87 -10.58
N ASN A 183 -19.68 -40.26 -10.05
CA ASN A 183 -19.43 -40.24 -8.61
C ASN A 183 -19.15 -38.81 -8.16
N ALA A 184 -19.88 -38.34 -7.15
CA ALA A 184 -19.69 -37.03 -6.54
C ALA A 184 -18.65 -37.07 -5.40
N MET A 185 -18.04 -35.92 -5.10
CA MET A 185 -17.25 -35.79 -3.86
C MET A 185 -18.11 -36.08 -2.62
N THR A 186 -17.52 -36.68 -1.58
CA THR A 186 -18.22 -37.09 -0.36
C THR A 186 -18.54 -35.94 0.60
N ALA A 187 -17.78 -34.85 0.52
CA ALA A 187 -17.98 -33.63 1.29
C ALA A 187 -17.38 -32.43 0.53
N ASP A 188 -17.87 -31.22 0.85
CA ASP A 188 -17.25 -30.00 0.38
C ASP A 188 -15.80 -29.92 0.85
N TYR A 189 -14.89 -29.56 -0.06
CA TYR A 189 -13.49 -29.32 0.28
C TYR A 189 -13.24 -27.82 0.39
N THR A 190 -12.83 -27.36 1.57
CA THR A 190 -12.55 -25.95 1.83
C THR A 190 -11.10 -25.76 2.26
N TRP A 191 -10.48 -24.68 1.81
CA TRP A 191 -9.18 -24.25 2.29
C TRP A 191 -9.08 -22.73 2.26
N SER A 192 -8.29 -22.19 3.18
CA SER A 192 -8.09 -20.74 3.29
C SER A 192 -6.65 -20.35 3.00
N PHE A 193 -6.44 -19.10 2.60
CA PHE A 193 -5.14 -18.48 2.47
C PHE A 193 -5.24 -16.97 2.76
N THR A 194 -4.12 -16.31 3.01
CA THR A 194 -4.07 -14.88 3.28
C THR A 194 -3.13 -14.18 2.30
N THR A 195 -3.58 -13.07 1.72
CA THR A 195 -2.79 -12.25 0.80
C THR A 195 -1.70 -11.47 1.53
N THR A 196 -0.70 -10.98 0.78
CA THR A 196 0.34 -10.08 1.32
C THR A 196 -0.27 -8.84 1.97
N ALA A 197 0.46 -8.26 2.92
CA ALA A 197 0.12 -6.95 3.46
C ALA A 197 0.26 -5.85 2.40
N THR A 198 -0.41 -4.72 2.63
CA THR A 198 -0.22 -3.51 1.81
C THR A 198 1.26 -3.10 1.86
N PRO A 199 1.90 -2.79 0.72
CA PRO A 199 3.25 -2.24 0.73
C PRO A 199 3.30 -0.92 1.52
N ASN A 200 4.35 -0.76 2.32
CA ASN A 200 4.57 0.46 3.11
C ASN A 200 5.05 1.61 2.20
N SER A 201 4.47 2.78 2.38
CA SER A 201 4.85 4.05 1.77
C SER A 201 5.73 4.82 2.74
N ALA A 202 6.84 5.41 2.27
CA ALA A 202 7.68 6.20 3.18
C ALA A 202 6.96 7.50 3.62
N PRO A 203 7.12 7.94 4.88
CA PRO A 203 6.49 9.15 5.36
C PRO A 203 7.15 10.41 4.79
N ILE A 204 6.48 11.55 4.91
CA ILE A 204 6.95 12.86 4.46
C ILE A 204 7.21 13.75 5.67
N ALA A 205 8.49 14.09 5.89
CA ALA A 205 8.88 15.07 6.91
C ALA A 205 8.55 16.50 6.47
N ASN A 206 8.10 17.31 7.43
CA ASN A 206 7.91 18.74 7.27
C ASN A 206 8.49 19.47 8.49
N ALA A 207 9.65 20.12 8.30
CA ALA A 207 10.36 20.84 9.36
C ALA A 207 9.75 22.22 9.70
N GLY A 208 8.68 22.63 9.00
CA GLY A 208 8.07 23.94 9.13
C GLY A 208 8.78 25.05 8.34
N PRO A 209 8.28 26.29 8.40
CA PRO A 209 8.84 27.42 7.66
C PRO A 209 10.14 27.94 8.30
N ASN A 210 10.97 28.58 7.46
CA ASN A 210 12.17 29.29 7.92
C ASN A 210 11.82 30.39 8.95
N GLN A 211 12.71 30.60 9.91
CA GLN A 211 12.51 31.53 11.02
C GLN A 211 13.60 32.61 11.04
N SER A 212 13.25 33.80 11.54
CA SER A 212 14.19 34.89 11.83
C SER A 212 14.04 35.30 13.28
N VAL A 213 15.15 35.30 14.03
CA VAL A 213 15.14 35.44 15.48
C VAL A 213 16.34 36.25 15.97
N ASN A 214 16.21 36.85 17.16
CA ASN A 214 17.32 37.52 17.82
C ASN A 214 18.16 36.52 18.61
N ILE A 215 19.46 36.78 18.71
CA ILE A 215 20.37 36.06 19.61
C ILE A 215 19.84 36.10 21.06
N GLY A 216 19.97 35.00 21.78
CA GLY A 216 19.43 34.82 23.13
C GLY A 216 17.99 34.31 23.17
N ASN A 217 17.23 34.41 22.08
CA ASN A 217 15.86 33.90 22.04
C ASN A 217 15.83 32.37 21.85
N THR A 218 14.74 31.78 22.33
CA THR A 218 14.43 30.37 22.10
C THR A 218 13.69 30.22 20.77
N VAL A 219 14.16 29.28 19.95
CA VAL A 219 13.50 28.83 18.72
C VAL A 219 12.76 27.55 19.05
N THR A 220 11.47 27.52 18.74
CA THR A 220 10.66 26.29 18.74
C THR A 220 10.48 25.84 17.31
N LEU A 221 10.81 24.58 17.02
CA LEU A 221 10.58 23.96 15.72
C LEU A 221 9.24 23.23 15.75
N ASP A 222 8.67 22.98 14.57
CA ASP A 222 7.37 22.34 14.46
C ASP A 222 7.34 21.29 13.36
N GLY A 223 7.32 20.02 13.79
CA GLY A 223 7.23 18.85 12.93
C GLY A 223 5.80 18.39 12.69
N SER A 224 4.79 19.04 13.28
CA SER A 224 3.41 18.53 13.28
C SER A 224 2.79 18.47 11.88
N GLY A 225 3.38 19.16 10.90
CA GLY A 225 2.99 19.10 9.50
C GLY A 225 3.50 17.87 8.74
N SER A 226 4.24 16.97 9.40
CA SER A 226 4.70 15.71 8.80
C SER A 226 3.55 14.71 8.71
N SER A 227 3.56 13.87 7.67
CA SER A 227 2.45 12.94 7.42
C SER A 227 2.90 11.61 6.85
N ASP A 228 2.08 10.60 7.06
CA ASP A 228 2.20 9.29 6.45
C ASP A 228 0.91 8.96 5.68
N SER A 229 1.01 8.36 4.50
CA SER A 229 -0.16 8.05 3.67
C SER A 229 -0.89 6.78 4.09
N ASP A 230 -0.19 5.89 4.80
CA ASP A 230 -0.74 4.62 5.28
C ASP A 230 -1.42 4.79 6.66
N GLY A 231 -1.23 5.95 7.29
CA GLY A 231 -1.83 6.33 8.57
C GLY A 231 -1.02 5.86 9.78
N ASN A 232 0.22 5.47 9.56
CA ASN A 232 1.11 4.99 10.60
C ASN A 232 1.53 6.12 11.57
N PRO A 233 1.66 5.83 12.88
CA PRO A 233 2.14 6.81 13.84
C PRO A 233 3.60 7.19 13.56
N LEU A 234 3.91 8.49 13.63
CA LEU A 234 5.24 9.00 13.34
C LEU A 234 6.10 9.19 14.60
N THR A 235 7.38 8.88 14.46
CA THR A 235 8.45 9.28 15.37
C THR A 235 9.35 10.32 14.70
N TYR A 236 10.01 11.16 15.50
CA TYR A 236 10.74 12.34 15.02
C TYR A 236 12.21 12.25 15.39
N SER A 237 13.08 12.74 14.51
CA SER A 237 14.50 12.88 14.76
C SER A 237 14.99 14.20 14.19
N TRP A 238 15.34 15.13 15.08
CA TRP A 238 15.87 16.44 14.74
C TRP A 238 17.39 16.51 14.96
N SER A 239 18.10 17.16 14.05
CA SER A 239 19.55 17.37 14.17
C SER A 239 20.00 18.66 13.50
N PHE A 240 21.06 19.28 14.03
CA PHE A 240 21.76 20.34 13.30
C PHE A 240 22.55 19.76 12.13
N ILE A 241 22.32 20.29 10.93
CA ILE A 241 23.22 20.11 9.78
C ILE A 241 24.41 21.06 9.95
N SER A 242 24.12 22.32 10.29
CA SER A 242 25.15 23.33 10.53
C SER A 242 24.68 24.38 11.55
N ALA A 243 25.65 24.98 12.22
CA ALA A 243 25.46 26.10 13.13
C ALA A 243 26.60 27.12 12.95
N PRO A 244 26.42 28.38 13.37
CA PRO A 244 27.48 29.38 13.29
C PRO A 244 28.74 28.96 14.05
N LYS A 245 29.91 29.39 13.54
CA LYS A 245 31.20 29.04 14.14
C LYS A 245 31.26 29.44 15.62
N GLY A 246 31.59 28.47 16.48
CA GLY A 246 31.68 28.67 17.93
C GLY A 246 30.33 28.71 18.65
N SER A 247 29.24 28.33 17.97
CA SER A 247 27.97 28.01 18.62
C SER A 247 28.09 26.71 19.41
N MET A 248 27.43 26.68 20.57
CA MET A 248 27.21 25.56 21.46
C MET A 248 25.72 25.20 21.55
N ALA A 249 24.90 25.73 20.64
CA ALA A 249 23.47 25.44 20.61
C ALA A 249 23.21 23.94 20.50
N ALA A 250 22.27 23.45 21.33
CA ALA A 250 21.85 22.06 21.35
C ALA A 250 20.32 21.98 21.34
N LEU A 251 19.79 21.00 20.62
CA LEU A 251 18.36 20.73 20.59
C LEU A 251 17.93 20.07 21.91
N CYS A 252 16.94 20.65 22.57
CA CYS A 252 16.19 20.04 23.65
C CYS A 252 15.03 19.24 23.07
N ASN A 253 14.79 18.04 23.60
CA ASN A 253 13.71 17.13 23.17
C ASN A 253 13.73 16.84 21.65
N ALA A 254 14.92 16.55 21.11
CA ALA A 254 15.15 16.36 19.68
C ALA A 254 14.35 15.23 19.01
N THR A 255 13.59 14.44 19.77
CA THR A 255 12.69 13.39 19.26
C THR A 255 11.20 13.71 19.42
N SER A 256 10.87 14.92 19.89
CA SER A 256 9.49 15.39 20.04
C SER A 256 8.99 16.07 18.76
N VAL A 257 7.66 16.25 18.67
CA VAL A 257 7.03 17.02 17.58
C VAL A 257 7.53 18.47 17.57
N ASN A 258 7.77 19.06 18.75
CA ASN A 258 8.13 20.47 18.92
C ASN A 258 9.41 20.61 19.79
N PRO A 259 10.60 20.27 19.26
CA PRO A 259 11.85 20.52 19.97
C PRO A 259 12.14 22.03 19.98
N PHE A 260 13.10 22.43 20.82
CA PHE A 260 13.53 23.82 20.88
C PHE A 260 15.02 23.93 21.20
N PHE A 261 15.59 25.09 20.91
CA PHE A 261 16.95 25.45 21.32
C PHE A 261 17.08 26.95 21.51
N THR A 262 18.10 27.38 22.24
CA THR A 262 18.43 28.81 22.39
C THR A 262 19.51 29.21 21.40
N VAL A 263 19.29 30.31 20.70
CA VAL A 263 20.25 30.88 19.76
C VAL A 263 21.37 31.58 20.52
N ASP A 264 22.62 31.19 20.30
CA ASP A 264 23.76 31.68 21.09
C ASP A 264 24.80 32.45 20.26
N LYS A 265 24.67 32.40 18.93
CA LYS A 265 25.48 33.15 17.94
C LYS A 265 24.61 33.70 16.81
N THR A 266 25.03 34.81 16.23
CA THR A 266 24.46 35.34 14.99
C THR A 266 24.89 34.50 13.79
N GLY A 267 24.03 34.37 12.80
CA GLY A 267 24.26 33.59 11.58
C GLY A 267 23.12 32.62 11.29
N THR A 268 23.33 31.75 10.31
CA THR A 268 22.36 30.72 9.93
C THR A 268 22.57 29.46 10.74
N TYR A 269 21.49 28.92 11.31
CA TYR A 269 21.42 27.54 11.76
C TYR A 269 20.57 26.76 10.76
N GLU A 270 21.03 25.59 10.38
CA GLU A 270 20.30 24.68 9.50
C GLU A 270 19.97 23.42 10.29
N VAL A 271 18.67 23.16 10.46
CA VAL A 271 18.16 22.01 11.22
C VAL A 271 17.43 21.08 10.27
N SER A 272 17.68 19.78 10.39
CA SER A 272 16.99 18.72 9.67
C SER A 272 16.00 18.01 10.57
N LEU A 273 14.84 17.69 10.01
CA LEU A 273 13.88 16.72 10.52
C LEU A 273 13.86 15.48 9.60
N ILE A 274 13.95 14.31 10.21
CA ILE A 274 13.58 13.03 9.61
C ILE A 274 12.46 12.44 10.47
N VAL A 275 11.43 11.88 9.83
CA VAL A 275 10.36 11.14 10.52
C VAL A 275 10.37 9.67 10.10
N ASN A 276 9.92 8.79 11.00
CA ASN A 276 9.85 7.35 10.77
C ASN A 276 8.47 6.82 11.21
N ASP A 277 7.89 5.96 10.39
CA ASP A 277 6.53 5.38 10.53
C ASP A 277 6.50 4.02 11.25
N GLY A 278 7.64 3.58 11.79
CA GLY A 278 7.87 2.26 12.38
C GLY A 278 8.49 1.24 11.41
N ALA A 279 8.58 1.56 10.12
CA ALA A 279 9.15 0.69 9.08
C ALA A 279 10.31 1.34 8.33
N VAL A 280 10.17 2.61 7.91
CA VAL A 280 11.14 3.31 7.05
C VAL A 280 11.24 4.79 7.40
N ASP A 281 12.42 5.36 7.17
CA ASP A 281 12.68 6.79 7.33
C ASP A 281 12.19 7.60 6.12
N SER A 282 11.76 8.83 6.39
CA SER A 282 11.51 9.83 5.35
C SER A 282 12.81 10.34 4.71
N ALA A 283 12.68 10.99 3.56
CA ALA A 283 13.70 11.96 3.14
C ALA A 283 13.80 13.11 4.18
N PRO A 284 14.97 13.74 4.36
CA PRO A 284 15.12 14.85 5.30
C PRO A 284 14.36 16.10 4.83
N SER A 285 13.70 16.76 5.77
CA SER A 285 13.15 18.11 5.62
C SER A 285 14.05 19.10 6.37
N THR A 286 14.27 20.29 5.82
CA THR A 286 15.18 21.28 6.44
C THR A 286 14.47 22.60 6.72
N VAL A 287 14.89 23.24 7.80
CA VAL A 287 14.44 24.58 8.20
C VAL A 287 15.65 25.45 8.52
N LEU A 288 15.62 26.69 8.03
CA LEU A 288 16.67 27.69 8.24
C LEU A 288 16.26 28.70 9.30
N ILE A 289 17.13 28.90 10.28
CA ILE A 289 16.95 29.87 11.36
C ILE A 289 18.00 30.95 11.16
N GLN A 290 17.54 32.15 10.81
CA GLN A 290 18.37 33.34 10.64
C GLN A 290 18.46 34.11 11.96
N ALA A 291 19.60 33.97 12.65
CA ALA A 291 19.87 34.64 13.91
C ALA A 291 20.59 35.98 13.70
N SER A 292 20.04 37.06 14.25
CA SER A 292 20.64 38.40 14.24
C SER A 292 20.80 38.96 15.65
N SER A 293 21.70 39.92 15.84
CA SER A 293 21.71 40.71 17.07
C SER A 293 20.82 41.95 16.90
N GLU A 294 20.28 42.49 17.99
CA GLU A 294 19.54 43.76 17.93
C GLU A 294 20.41 44.89 17.35
N GLN A 295 21.72 44.86 17.65
CA GLN A 295 22.68 45.81 17.09
C GLN A 295 22.73 45.70 15.56
N THR A 296 22.79 44.48 15.02
CA THR A 296 22.78 44.23 13.56
C THR A 296 21.45 44.69 12.94
N VAL A 297 20.32 44.46 13.62
CA VAL A 297 18.99 44.94 13.17
C VAL A 297 18.96 46.46 13.10
N ALA A 298 19.47 47.15 14.11
CA ALA A 298 19.53 48.61 14.14
C ALA A 298 20.45 49.19 13.04
N ILE A 299 21.63 48.60 12.83
CA ILE A 299 22.53 48.99 11.74
C ILE A 299 21.84 48.83 10.39
N LYS A 300 21.16 47.71 10.15
CA LYS A 300 20.46 47.44 8.89
C LYS A 300 19.31 48.44 8.65
N ALA A 301 18.55 48.78 9.68
CA ALA A 301 17.50 49.81 9.58
C ALA A 301 18.07 51.19 9.18
N VAL A 302 19.25 51.56 9.69
CA VAL A 302 19.94 52.79 9.29
C VAL A 302 20.50 52.69 7.86
N GLN A 303 21.02 51.53 7.45
CA GLN A 303 21.45 51.28 6.06
C GLN A 303 20.29 51.35 5.06
N ASP A 304 19.10 50.88 5.44
CA ASP A 304 17.89 51.00 4.61
C ASP A 304 17.54 52.49 4.41
N CYS A 305 17.68 53.33 5.43
CA CYS A 305 17.52 54.79 5.29
C CYS A 305 18.53 55.38 4.29
N ILE A 306 19.79 54.96 4.35
CA ILE A 306 20.84 55.39 3.39
C ILE A 306 20.48 54.99 1.97
N THR A 307 19.99 53.77 1.78
CA THR A 307 19.55 53.26 0.48
C THR A 307 18.42 54.12 -0.08
N GLN A 308 17.37 54.38 0.70
CA GLN A 308 16.25 55.21 0.27
C GLN A 308 16.68 56.65 -0.08
N VAL A 309 17.54 57.27 0.75
CA VAL A 309 18.06 58.62 0.47
C VAL A 309 18.94 58.64 -0.78
N SER A 310 19.67 57.56 -1.07
CA SER A 310 20.53 57.45 -2.25
C SER A 310 19.73 57.32 -3.56
N LEU A 311 18.52 56.74 -3.49
CA LEU A 311 17.60 56.61 -4.63
C LEU A 311 16.88 57.92 -4.99
N LEU A 312 16.82 58.89 -4.08
CA LEU A 312 16.18 60.18 -4.35
C LEU A 312 16.97 61.03 -5.35
N SER A 313 16.26 61.74 -6.22
CA SER A 313 16.89 62.74 -7.10
C SER A 313 17.50 63.89 -6.29
N PRO A 314 18.72 64.38 -6.62
CA PRO A 314 19.29 65.55 -5.94
C PRO A 314 18.43 66.82 -6.01
N SER A 315 17.51 66.92 -6.98
CA SER A 315 16.61 68.06 -7.15
C SER A 315 15.51 68.14 -6.09
N VAL A 316 15.17 67.05 -5.41
CA VAL A 316 14.17 67.05 -4.32
C VAL A 316 14.76 67.53 -2.99
N PHE A 317 16.05 67.87 -2.96
CA PHE A 317 16.70 68.42 -1.78
C PHE A 317 16.83 69.94 -1.89
N LYS A 318 16.71 70.64 -0.76
CA LYS A 318 16.85 72.11 -0.64
C LYS A 318 18.15 72.63 -1.28
N LYS A 319 19.20 71.83 -1.23
CA LYS A 319 20.43 71.98 -2.04
C LYS A 319 20.92 70.56 -2.36
N ALA A 320 21.37 70.30 -3.59
CA ALA A 320 21.86 68.97 -4.00
C ALA A 320 22.88 68.35 -3.01
N LYS A 321 23.78 69.17 -2.43
CA LYS A 321 24.75 68.72 -1.42
C LYS A 321 24.14 68.17 -0.11
N LYS A 322 22.87 68.44 0.17
CA LYS A 322 22.19 67.99 1.39
C LYS A 322 21.91 66.48 1.38
N GLN A 323 21.74 65.87 0.21
CA GLN A 323 21.66 64.41 0.08
C GLN A 323 22.92 63.75 0.63
N LYS A 324 24.11 64.12 0.12
CA LYS A 324 25.40 63.63 0.62
C LYS A 324 25.61 63.93 2.10
N THR A 325 25.17 65.11 2.56
CA THR A 325 25.27 65.49 3.99
C THR A 325 24.40 64.58 4.86
N MET A 326 23.21 64.20 4.39
CA MET A 326 22.29 63.33 5.11
C MET A 326 22.82 61.90 5.19
N ILE A 327 23.33 61.35 4.08
CA ILE A 327 24.00 60.04 4.05
C ILE A 327 25.18 60.02 5.03
N LYS A 328 26.03 61.07 5.04
CA LYS A 328 27.13 61.19 6.01
C LYS A 328 26.65 61.16 7.46
N LYS A 329 25.47 61.74 7.76
CA LYS A 329 24.88 61.70 9.11
C LYS A 329 24.38 60.30 9.47
N PHE A 330 23.79 59.55 8.53
CA PHE A 330 23.43 58.16 8.79
C PHE A 330 24.64 57.26 8.99
N ASN A 331 25.71 57.41 8.21
CA ASN A 331 26.96 56.67 8.44
C ASN A 331 27.52 56.97 9.84
N ALA A 332 27.51 58.24 10.27
CA ALA A 332 27.92 58.58 11.63
C ALA A 332 27.03 57.95 12.71
N VAL A 333 25.74 57.70 12.44
CA VAL A 333 24.86 56.94 13.32
C VAL A 333 25.32 55.48 13.38
N ILE A 334 25.62 54.85 12.24
CA ILE A 334 26.17 53.48 12.18
C ILE A 334 27.46 53.38 13.00
N ASP A 335 28.41 54.31 12.81
CA ASP A 335 29.67 54.34 13.56
C ASP A 335 29.42 54.39 15.09
N ASN A 336 28.38 55.11 15.53
CA ASN A 336 28.02 55.16 16.95
C ASN A 336 27.37 53.86 17.43
N ILE A 337 26.55 53.20 16.61
CA ILE A 337 25.97 51.90 16.96
C ILE A 337 27.08 50.84 17.07
N GLU A 338 28.01 50.79 16.12
CA GLU A 338 29.16 49.87 16.13
C GLU A 338 30.05 50.10 17.35
N ALA A 339 30.24 51.36 17.75
CA ALA A 339 31.01 51.71 18.94
C ALA A 339 30.26 51.52 20.29
N GLY A 340 29.02 51.01 20.27
CA GLY A 340 28.19 50.84 21.48
C GLY A 340 27.64 52.16 22.06
N ASN A 341 27.77 53.28 21.34
CA ASN A 341 27.31 54.60 21.76
C ASN A 341 25.84 54.83 21.38
N TYR A 342 24.94 53.93 21.80
CA TYR A 342 23.54 53.88 21.36
C TYR A 342 22.75 55.16 21.68
N ALA A 343 22.93 55.73 22.87
CA ALA A 343 22.28 57.00 23.24
C ALA A 343 22.68 58.15 22.30
N ASN A 344 23.93 58.20 21.85
CA ASN A 344 24.38 59.20 20.89
C ASN A 344 23.82 58.93 19.49
N ALA A 345 23.81 57.67 19.06
CA ALA A 345 23.19 57.25 17.80
C ALA A 345 21.71 57.67 17.73
N LEU A 346 20.95 57.34 18.79
CA LEU A 346 19.53 57.68 18.91
C LEU A 346 19.30 59.19 18.87
N ARG A 347 20.08 59.95 19.64
CA ARG A 347 20.03 61.42 19.66
C ARG A 347 20.30 62.00 18.28
N GLN A 348 21.24 61.44 17.52
CA GLN A 348 21.53 61.89 16.15
C GLN A 348 20.37 61.61 15.19
N LEU A 349 19.75 60.42 15.25
CA LEU A 349 18.56 60.12 14.45
C LEU A 349 17.42 61.10 14.76
N GLN A 350 17.08 61.26 16.03
CA GLN A 350 15.95 62.09 16.46
C GLN A 350 16.17 63.59 16.21
N ASN A 351 17.37 64.12 16.53
CA ASN A 351 17.58 65.56 16.52
C ASN A 351 18.27 66.09 15.26
N ASN A 352 19.10 65.28 14.61
CA ASN A 352 19.89 65.73 13.46
C ASN A 352 19.32 65.30 12.11
N ILE A 353 18.51 64.23 12.09
CA ILE A 353 17.99 63.61 10.87
C ILE A 353 16.47 63.77 10.79
N LEU A 354 15.71 63.25 11.75
CA LEU A 354 14.23 63.28 11.74
C LEU A 354 13.69 64.71 11.56
N LYS A 355 14.20 65.67 12.34
CA LYS A 355 13.86 67.11 12.25
C LYS A 355 14.21 67.78 10.90
N ARG A 356 14.81 67.05 9.96
CA ARG A 356 15.14 67.50 8.60
C ARG A 356 14.27 66.83 7.53
N THR A 357 13.34 65.97 7.94
CA THR A 357 12.52 65.14 7.04
C THR A 357 11.08 65.01 7.51
N ASP A 358 10.66 65.71 8.58
CA ASP A 358 9.40 65.49 9.29
C ASP A 358 8.30 66.49 8.93
N GLY A 359 8.58 67.55 8.17
CA GLY A 359 7.60 68.62 7.95
C GLY A 359 6.31 68.15 7.30
N CYS A 360 6.36 67.24 6.33
CA CYS A 360 5.14 66.71 5.72
C CYS A 360 4.32 65.86 6.70
N ALA A 361 4.97 65.04 7.52
CA ALA A 361 4.29 64.21 8.53
C ALA A 361 3.68 65.04 9.66
N THR A 362 4.33 66.15 10.04
CA THR A 362 3.95 66.97 11.20
C THR A 362 3.07 68.18 10.87
N ALA A 363 3.22 68.74 9.66
CA ALA A 363 2.57 70.00 9.26
C ALA A 363 1.92 69.94 7.86
N GLY A 364 1.86 68.75 7.23
CA GLY A 364 1.26 68.54 5.91
C GLY A 364 2.06 69.10 4.73
N LYS A 365 3.20 69.76 4.99
CA LYS A 365 4.10 70.31 3.97
C LYS A 365 5.53 70.44 4.50
N PRO A 366 6.55 70.45 3.61
CA PRO A 366 7.93 70.65 4.04
C PRO A 366 8.07 72.00 4.78
N ASN A 367 8.77 71.99 5.91
CA ASN A 367 9.03 73.16 6.72
C ASN A 367 10.41 73.77 6.40
N LYS A 368 10.75 74.91 7.02
CA LYS A 368 12.02 75.62 6.76
C LYS A 368 13.27 74.82 7.13
N ASN A 369 13.15 73.87 8.06
CA ASN A 369 14.22 73.04 8.59
C ASN A 369 14.47 71.79 7.74
N ASP A 370 13.50 71.41 6.90
CA ASP A 370 13.60 70.23 6.06
C ASP A 370 14.67 70.36 4.98
N TRP A 371 15.34 69.24 4.73
CA TRP A 371 16.33 69.10 3.68
C TRP A 371 15.72 68.50 2.42
N ILE A 372 14.66 67.70 2.55
CA ILE A 372 13.85 67.18 1.44
C ILE A 372 12.64 68.10 1.26
N THR A 373 12.44 68.63 0.05
CA THR A 373 11.49 69.74 -0.22
C THR A 373 10.19 69.30 -0.87
N THR A 374 9.91 67.99 -0.97
CA THR A 374 8.64 67.47 -1.48
C THR A 374 8.09 66.41 -0.54
N CYS A 375 6.77 66.37 -0.36
CA CYS A 375 6.15 65.35 0.50
C CYS A 375 6.23 63.95 -0.09
N ALA A 376 6.24 63.82 -1.43
CA ALA A 376 6.46 62.54 -2.07
C ALA A 376 7.81 61.92 -1.65
N ALA A 377 8.90 62.71 -1.67
CA ALA A 377 10.22 62.22 -1.27
C ALA A 377 10.39 62.08 0.24
N GLN A 378 9.74 62.92 1.06
CA GLN A 378 9.72 62.70 2.52
C GLN A 378 8.97 61.41 2.86
N GLY A 379 7.87 61.12 2.16
CA GLY A 379 7.05 59.92 2.36
C GLY A 379 7.81 58.60 2.11
N THR A 380 8.84 58.60 1.25
CA THR A 380 9.66 57.40 1.03
C THR A 380 10.78 57.21 2.06
N VAL A 381 11.21 58.27 2.76
CA VAL A 381 12.35 58.20 3.69
C VAL A 381 11.91 58.21 5.15
N TYR A 382 10.91 59.03 5.49
CA TYR A 382 10.44 59.25 6.85
C TYR A 382 10.03 57.95 7.57
N PRO A 383 9.26 57.03 6.96
CA PRO A 383 8.91 55.77 7.62
C PRO A 383 10.13 54.92 7.99
N HIS A 384 11.14 54.87 7.13
CA HIS A 384 12.38 54.13 7.41
C HIS A 384 13.16 54.77 8.58
N ILE A 385 13.18 56.10 8.68
CA ILE A 385 13.81 56.79 9.81
C ILE A 385 13.14 56.42 11.14
N LEU A 386 11.81 56.30 11.17
CA LEU A 386 11.09 55.87 12.37
C LEU A 386 11.43 54.44 12.76
N VAL A 387 11.51 53.52 11.79
CA VAL A 387 11.97 52.14 12.03
C VAL A 387 13.39 52.14 12.61
N ALA A 388 14.30 52.92 12.05
CA ALA A 388 15.68 53.04 12.56
C ALA A 388 15.72 53.63 13.98
N ILE A 389 14.91 54.65 14.28
CA ILE A 389 14.82 55.22 15.64
C ILE A 389 14.37 54.16 16.64
N ASN A 390 13.32 53.41 16.33
CA ASN A 390 12.81 52.37 17.23
C ASN A 390 13.82 51.25 17.44
N ALA A 391 14.48 50.79 16.37
CA ALA A 391 15.51 49.76 16.47
C ALA A 391 16.73 50.21 17.30
N VAL A 392 17.16 51.47 17.16
CA VAL A 392 18.26 52.02 17.99
C VAL A 392 17.81 52.29 19.42
N ALA A 393 16.54 52.66 19.64
CA ALA A 393 16.01 52.87 20.98
C ALA A 393 16.00 51.58 21.81
N ALA A 394 15.68 50.44 21.19
CA ALA A 394 15.72 49.12 21.83
C ALA A 394 17.11 48.75 22.37
N LEU A 395 18.19 49.33 21.83
CA LEU A 395 19.56 49.11 22.30
C LEU A 395 19.97 49.98 23.50
N VAL A 396 19.16 50.98 23.87
CA VAL A 396 19.45 51.90 24.98
C VAL A 396 18.85 51.39 26.30
N GLU A 397 17.82 50.56 26.22
CA GLU A 397 17.17 49.87 27.34
C GLU A 397 18.02 48.70 27.84
#